data_AF-A0A0S3SAP6-F1
#
_entry.id   AF-A0A0S3SAP6-F1
#
_cell.length_a   1.000
_cell.length_b   1.000
_cell.length_c   1.000
_cell.angle_alpha   90.00
_cell.angle_beta   90.00
_cell.angle_gamma   90.00
#
_symmetry.space_group_name_H-M   'P 1'
#
loop_
_entity.id
_entity.type
_entity.pdbx_description
1 polymer ?
#
loop_
_entity_poly.entity_id
_entity_poly.type
_entity_poly.pdbx_seq_one_letter_code
_entity_poly.pdbx_strand_id
1 'polypeptide(L)'
;MPKNYYQAKTCVSKLGLEVKKIDCCVNGCMLFYDNDSGKNDALLVECKFCGSPRYHTMHAGRRQKKPIPLKSMFYLPIIPRLQRMFTSMQTSEHMT
;
A
#
# COMPACT_ATOMS: atom_id res chain seq x y z
N MET A 1 28.26 0.63 3.58
CA MET A 1 26.90 0.22 4.01
C MET A 1 26.22 1.39 4.71
N PRO A 2 24.87 1.51 4.68
CA PRO A 2 24.15 2.57 5.38
C PRO A 2 24.42 2.49 6.89
N LYS A 3 24.57 3.64 7.56
CA LYS A 3 24.98 3.68 8.97
C LYS A 3 23.84 3.35 9.94
N ASN A 4 22.59 3.45 9.49
CA ASN A 4 21.40 3.12 10.27
C ASN A 4 20.21 2.78 9.36
N TYR A 5 19.12 2.33 9.97
CA TYR A 5 17.89 1.97 9.29
C TYR A 5 17.30 3.12 8.47
N TYR A 6 17.34 4.36 8.98
CA TYR A 6 16.79 5.51 8.27
C TYR A 6 17.55 5.78 6.96
N GLN A 7 18.88 5.74 7.01
CA GLN A 7 19.73 5.88 5.82
C GLN A 7 19.49 4.72 4.84
N ALA A 8 19.40 3.49 5.34
CA ALA A 8 19.09 2.32 4.51
C ALA A 8 17.74 2.48 3.81
N LYS A 9 16.69 2.84 4.55
CA LYS A 9 15.35 3.09 4.03
C LYS A 9 15.35 4.20 2.97
N THR A 10 16.05 5.30 3.23
CA THR A 10 16.16 6.42 2.30
C THR A 10 16.86 6.01 1.00
N CYS A 11 17.95 5.24 1.08
CA CYS A 11 18.64 4.70 -0.08
C CYS A 11 17.71 3.81 -0.92
N VAL A 12 16.97 2.90 -0.30
CA VAL A 12 16.02 2.01 -0.97
C VAL A 12 14.88 2.80 -1.65
N SER A 13 14.33 3.81 -0.96
CA SER A 13 13.32 4.70 -1.53
C SER A 13 13.82 5.48 -2.75
N LYS A 14 15.08 5.97 -2.73
CA LYS A 14 15.70 6.66 -3.88
C LYS A 14 15.88 5.76 -5.11
N LEU A 15 16.08 4.46 -4.91
CA LEU A 15 16.06 3.47 -5.99
C LEU A 15 14.63 3.14 -6.48
N GLY A 16 13.63 3.81 -5.90
CA GLY A 16 12.21 3.60 -6.12
C GLY A 16 11.75 2.17 -5.81
N LEU A 17 12.42 1.53 -4.86
CA LEU A 17 12.00 0.29 -4.21
C LEU A 17 11.23 0.60 -2.92
N GLU A 18 10.55 1.75 -2.90
CA GLU A 18 9.70 2.13 -1.78
C GLU A 18 8.56 1.11 -1.62
N VAL A 19 8.38 0.65 -0.39
CA VAL A 19 7.29 -0.25 -0.02
C VAL A 19 6.17 0.57 0.58
N LYS A 20 4.96 0.44 0.02
CA LYS A 20 3.74 1.07 0.55
C LYS A 20 2.90 0.04 1.28
N LYS A 21 2.19 0.49 2.32
CA LYS A 21 1.23 -0.32 3.07
C LYS A 21 -0.19 0.03 2.61
N ILE A 22 -1.02 -0.97 2.40
CA ILE A 22 -2.42 -0.83 2.01
C ILE A 22 -3.29 -1.75 2.85
N ASP A 23 -4.45 -1.26 3.26
CA ASP A 23 -5.40 -2.05 4.04
C ASP A 23 -6.19 -2.97 3.14
N CYS A 24 -6.48 -4.17 3.63
CA CYS A 24 -7.24 -5.16 2.89
C CYS A 24 -8.29 -5.83 3.78
N CYS A 25 -9.34 -6.34 3.15
CA CYS A 25 -10.33 -7.16 3.84
C CYS A 25 -9.65 -8.38 4.48
N VAL A 26 -10.09 -8.77 5.68
CA VAL A 26 -9.55 -9.93 6.40
C VAL A 26 -9.65 -11.22 5.58
N ASN A 27 -10.74 -11.35 4.83
CA ASN A 27 -11.04 -12.46 3.91
C ASN A 27 -10.43 -12.28 2.51
N GLY A 28 -9.69 -11.20 2.26
CA GLY A 28 -9.02 -10.95 0.98
C GLY A 28 -9.94 -10.49 -0.16
N CYS A 29 -11.21 -10.16 0.11
CA CYS A 29 -12.17 -9.81 -0.95
C CYS A 29 -11.85 -8.51 -1.69
N MET A 30 -11.22 -7.53 -1.03
CA MET A 30 -10.92 -6.22 -1.61
C MET A 30 -9.81 -5.49 -0.85
N LEU A 31 -9.26 -4.46 -1.50
CA LEU A 31 -8.38 -3.45 -0.91
C LEU A 31 -9.18 -2.19 -0.57
N PHE A 32 -8.84 -1.52 0.52
CA PHE A 32 -9.41 -0.21 0.87
C PHE A 32 -8.57 0.89 0.24
N TYR A 33 -8.85 1.23 -1.02
CA TYR A 33 -8.04 2.15 -1.84
C TYR A 33 -8.88 2.94 -2.84
N ASP A 34 -8.48 4.17 -3.09
CA ASP A 34 -9.08 5.04 -4.10
C ASP A 34 -8.31 4.94 -5.41
N ASN A 35 -8.99 4.66 -6.52
CA ASN A 35 -8.37 4.59 -7.83
C ASN A 35 -8.77 5.76 -8.74
N ASP A 36 -7.96 6.02 -9.76
CA ASP A 36 -8.17 7.10 -10.73
C ASP A 36 -9.42 6.87 -11.62
N SER A 37 -10.03 5.69 -11.54
CA SER A 37 -11.26 5.33 -12.24
C SER A 37 -12.54 5.68 -11.45
N GLY A 38 -12.41 6.38 -10.31
CA GLY A 38 -13.54 6.86 -9.51
C GLY A 38 -14.06 5.87 -8.45
N LYS A 39 -13.35 4.76 -8.19
CA LYS A 39 -13.64 3.94 -7.01
C LYS A 39 -13.03 4.62 -5.79
N ASN A 40 -13.87 5.08 -4.87
CA ASN A 40 -13.46 5.75 -3.64
C ASN A 40 -13.65 4.83 -2.42
N ASP A 41 -12.90 3.72 -2.38
CA ASP A 41 -13.06 2.67 -1.37
C ASP A 41 -12.20 2.90 -0.12
N ALA A 42 -11.31 3.91 -0.13
CA ALA A 42 -10.41 4.20 0.98
C ALA A 42 -11.13 4.76 2.21
N LEU A 43 -12.35 5.30 2.08
CA LEU A 43 -13.15 5.78 3.21
C LEU A 43 -14.04 4.69 3.83
N LEU A 44 -14.13 3.51 3.21
CA LEU A 44 -14.97 2.44 3.71
C LEU A 44 -14.41 1.87 5.03
N VAL A 45 -15.34 1.58 5.94
CA VAL A 45 -15.06 0.98 7.25
C VAL A 45 -15.38 -0.51 7.29
N GLU A 46 -15.97 -1.04 6.23
CA GLU A 46 -16.35 -2.44 6.06
C GLU A 46 -16.20 -2.89 4.60
N CYS A 47 -16.08 -4.20 4.39
CA CYS A 47 -15.95 -4.79 3.07
C CYS A 47 -17.29 -4.84 2.33
N LYS A 48 -17.34 -4.29 1.11
CA LYS A 48 -18.51 -4.33 0.22
C LYS A 48 -19.01 -5.73 -0.14
N PHE A 49 -18.15 -6.74 -0.06
CA PHE A 49 -18.44 -8.11 -0.52
C PHE A 49 -18.86 -9.05 0.60
N CYS A 50 -18.27 -8.92 1.79
CA CYS A 50 -18.51 -9.84 2.91
C CYS A 50 -18.91 -9.15 4.22
N GLY A 51 -19.08 -7.83 4.22
CA GLY A 51 -19.45 -7.05 5.42
C GLY A 51 -18.42 -7.05 6.54
N SER A 52 -17.25 -7.68 6.35
CA SER A 52 -16.24 -7.75 7.40
C SER A 52 -15.67 -6.36 7.70
N PRO A 53 -15.48 -6.02 8.99
CA PRO A 53 -14.96 -4.71 9.39
C PRO A 53 -13.53 -4.50 8.87
N ARG A 54 -13.17 -3.25 8.65
CA ARG A 54 -11.80 -2.84 8.31
C ARG A 54 -10.90 -2.75 9.53
N TYR A 55 -11.43 -2.26 10.65
CA TYR A 55 -10.66 -1.92 11.85
C TYR A 55 -11.04 -2.80 13.04
N HIS A 56 -10.10 -2.98 13.97
CA HIS A 56 -10.40 -3.60 15.27
C HIS A 56 -11.35 -2.71 16.08
N THR A 57 -12.29 -3.32 16.80
CA THR A 57 -13.17 -2.63 17.74
C THR A 57 -12.34 -1.97 18.84
N MET A 58 -12.41 -0.64 18.94
CA MET A 58 -11.78 0.11 20.03
C MET A 58 -12.60 -0.10 21.32
N HIS A 59 -11.99 -0.63 22.38
CA HIS A 59 -12.66 -0.71 23.69
C HIS A 59 -12.91 0.71 24.26
N ALA A 60 -14.11 0.93 24.79
CA ALA A 60 -14.48 2.14 25.50
C ALA A 60 -13.51 2.38 26.67
N GLY A 61 -12.70 3.42 26.58
CA GLY A 61 -11.67 3.75 27.59
C GLY A 61 -10.28 3.99 27.02
N ARG A 62 -9.99 3.53 25.80
CA ARG A 62 -8.77 3.93 25.09
C ARG A 62 -9.00 5.29 24.43
N ARG A 63 -8.41 6.35 24.99
CA ARG A 63 -8.31 7.70 24.38
C ARG A 63 -8.08 7.58 22.87
N GLN A 64 -8.96 8.18 22.07
CA GLN A 64 -8.86 8.50 20.63
C GLN A 64 -7.53 8.06 19.96
N LYS A 65 -7.30 6.75 19.79
CA LYS A 65 -6.15 6.24 19.03
C LYS A 65 -6.59 6.06 17.58
N LYS A 66 -5.67 6.30 16.64
CA LYS A 66 -5.92 6.01 15.23
C LYS A 66 -6.43 4.57 15.08
N PRO A 67 -7.51 4.33 14.32
CA PRO A 67 -8.07 3.00 14.15
C PRO A 67 -7.03 2.06 13.54
N ILE A 68 -6.91 0.85 14.09
CA ILE A 68 -5.92 -0.14 13.66
C ILE A 68 -6.62 -1.09 12.69
N PRO A 69 -6.15 -1.20 11.42
CA PRO A 69 -6.75 -2.10 10.45
C PRO A 69 -6.55 -3.55 10.88
N LEU A 70 -7.56 -4.39 10.63
CA LEU A 70 -7.53 -5.83 10.92
C LEU A 70 -6.50 -6.56 10.05
N LYS A 71 -6.35 -6.12 8.79
CA LYS A 71 -5.36 -6.68 7.86
C LYS A 71 -4.84 -5.59 6.93
N SER A 72 -3.54 -5.65 6.67
CA SER A 72 -2.88 -4.82 5.68
C SER A 72 -1.82 -5.65 4.96
N MET A 73 -1.51 -5.27 3.73
CA MET A 73 -0.40 -5.83 2.95
C MET A 73 0.60 -4.74 2.57
N PHE A 74 1.81 -5.18 2.25
CA PHE A 74 2.85 -4.34 1.67
C PHE A 74 2.89 -4.57 0.16
N TYR A 75 3.03 -3.48 -0.61
CA TYR A 75 3.17 -3.55 -2.06
C TYR A 75 4.24 -2.60 -2.56
N LEU A 76 4.84 -2.93 -3.71
CA LEU A 76 5.75 -2.05 -4.42
C LEU A 76 4.96 -1.31 -5.51
N PRO A 77 4.95 0.03 -5.55
CA PRO A 77 4.23 0.77 -6.57
C PRO A 77 4.72 0.42 -7.98
N ILE A 78 3.78 0.09 -8.87
CA ILE A 78 4.10 -0.40 -10.21
C ILE A 78 4.58 0.73 -11.13
N ILE A 79 3.95 1.91 -11.06
CA ILE A 79 4.24 3.07 -11.93
C ILE A 79 5.74 3.43 -11.94
N PRO A 80 6.40 3.71 -10.79
CA PRO A 80 7.83 4.06 -10.81
C PRO A 80 8.73 2.92 -11.27
N ARG A 81 8.30 1.65 -11.11
CA ARG A 81 9.03 0.50 -11.65
C ARG A 81 8.93 0.45 -13.18
N LEU A 82 7.74 0.66 -13.73
CA LEU A 82 7.53 0.71 -15.17
C LEU A 82 8.34 1.85 -15.79
N GLN A 83 8.26 3.06 -15.24
CA GLN A 83 9.05 4.20 -15.72
C GLN A 83 10.56 3.89 -15.81
N ARG A 84 11.14 3.26 -14.78
CA ARG A 84 12.54 2.81 -14.82
C ARG A 84 12.81 1.77 -15.90
N MET A 85 11.92 0.80 -16.05
CA MET A 85 12.05 -0.26 -17.06
C MET A 85 12.01 0.30 -18.49
N PHE A 86 11.16 1.30 -18.74
CA PHE A 86 11.08 1.99 -20.04
C PHE A 86 12.24 2.97 -20.29
N THR A 87 12.92 3.47 -19.24
CA THR A 87 14.06 4.40 -19.39
C THR A 87 15.35 3.67 -19.78
N SER A 88 15.48 2.39 -19.45
CA SER A 88 16.66 1.59 -19.76
C SER A 88 16.64 1.13 -21.22
N MET A 89 17.62 1.55 -22.02
CA MET A 89 17.71 1.22 -23.46
C MET A 89 17.72 -0.30 -23.72
N GLN A 90 18.37 -1.07 -22.84
CA GLN A 90 18.46 -2.52 -22.95
C GLN A 90 17.11 -3.22 -22.76
N THR A 91 16.25 -2.65 -21.92
CA THR A 91 14.93 -3.22 -21.63
C THR A 91 13.84 -2.60 -22.49
N SER A 92 14.03 -1.39 -23.01
CA SER A 92 13.04 -0.74 -23.88
C SER A 92 12.79 -1.49 -25.18
N GLU A 93 13.83 -2.13 -25.75
CA GLU A 93 13.72 -2.93 -26.97
C GLU A 93 12.77 -4.14 -26.82
N HIS A 94 12.56 -4.62 -25.59
CA HIS A 94 11.69 -5.76 -25.29
C HIS A 94 10.29 -5.35 -24.81
N MET A 95 9.97 -4.06 -24.84
CA MET A 95 8.72 -3.50 -24.27
C MET A 95 7.77 -2.91 -25.33
N THR A 96 8.10 -3.06 -26.61
CA THR A 96 7.25 -2.72 -27.79
C THR A 96 6.65 -3.98 -28.40
#